data_AF-A0AA50HUQ5-F1
#
_entry.id   AF-A0AA50HUQ5-F1
#
_cell.length_a   1.000
_cell.length_b   1.000
_cell.length_c   1.000
_cell.angle_alpha   90.00
_cell.angle_beta   90.00
_cell.angle_gamma   90.00
#
_symmetry.space_group_name_H-M   'P 1'
#
loop_
_entity.id
_entity.type
_entity.pdbx_description
1 polymer ?
#
loop_
_entity_poly.entity_id
_entity_poly.type
_entity_poly.pdbx_seq_one_letter_code
_entity_poly.pdbx_strand_id
1 'polypeptide(L)' 'MSELQTLIRTIRQEAEREPFPLDSPIYEQAGKDALDPILFGGNLGSQLCFLAGI' A
#
# COMPACT_ATOMS: atom_id res chain seq x y z
N MET A 1 -0.87 6.63 -21.03
CA MET A 1 -0.59 6.46 -19.58
C MET A 1 0.89 6.13 -19.43
N SER A 2 1.56 6.57 -18.37
CA SER A 2 2.96 6.19 -18.11
C SER A 2 3.09 4.75 -17.61
N GLU A 3 4.31 4.20 -17.63
CA GLU A 3 4.61 2.87 -17.09
C GLU A 3 4.26 2.78 -15.60
N LEU A 4 4.59 3.82 -14.82
CA LEU A 4 4.23 3.90 -13.40
C LEU A 4 2.72 3.86 -13.18
N GLN A 5 1.95 4.60 -13.99
CA GLN A 5 0.48 4.58 -13.93
C GLN A 5 -0.09 3.19 -14.27
N THR A 6 0.55 2.50 -15.21
CA THR A 6 0.18 1.11 -15.54
C THR A 6 0.45 0.17 -14.38
N LEU A 7 1.61 0.29 -13.73
CA LEU A 7 1.97 -0.52 -12.57
C LEU A 7 1.03 -0.30 -11.38
N ILE A 8 0.71 0.95 -11.06
CA ILE A 8 -0.23 1.31 -9.99
C ILE A 8 -1.59 0.63 -10.23
N ARG A 9 -2.11 0.71 -11.46
CA ARG A 9 -3.38 0.09 -11.82
C ARG A 9 -3.34 -1.44 -11.68
N THR A 10 -2.27 -2.08 -12.12
CA THR A 10 -2.13 -3.55 -12.02
C THR A 10 -2.08 -4.01 -10.57
N ILE A 11 -1.37 -3.29 -9.69
CA ILE A 11 -1.32 -3.63 -8.26
C ILE A 11 -2.72 -3.52 -7.63
N ARG A 12 -3.46 -2.45 -7.95
CA ARG A 12 -4.84 -2.28 -7.46
C ARG A 12 -5.75 -3.44 -7.89
N GLN A 13 -5.65 -3.88 -9.15
CA GLN A 13 -6.42 -5.01 -9.66
C GLN A 13 -6.15 -6.31 -8.88
N GLU A 14 -4.91 -6.57 -8.50
CA GLU A 14 -4.58 -7.74 -7.66
C GLU A 14 -5.09 -7.59 -6.22
N ALA A 15 -5.03 -6.38 -5.65
CA ALA A 15 -5.58 -6.12 -4.32
C ALA A 15 -7.11 -6.30 -4.27
N GLU A 16 -7.81 -6.05 -5.38
CA GLU A 16 -9.25 -6.27 -5.54
C GLU A 16 -9.62 -7.75 -5.77
N ARG A 17 -8.65 -8.63 -6.05
CA ARG A 17 -8.91 -10.01 -6.48
C ARG A 17 -9.64 -10.84 -5.43
N GLU A 18 -9.23 -10.72 -4.18
CA GLU A 18 -9.76 -11.49 -3.05
C GLU A 18 -9.80 -10.62 -1.79
N PRO A 19 -10.82 -10.76 -0.93
CA PRO A 19 -10.83 -10.08 0.35
C PRO A 19 -9.65 -10.54 1.23
N PHE A 20 -8.97 -9.59 1.83
CA PHE A 20 -7.94 -9.83 2.84
C PHE A 20 -8.22 -8.96 4.06
N PRO A 21 -7.79 -9.37 5.28
CA PRO A 21 -8.01 -8.57 6.47
C PRO A 21 -7.28 -7.23 6.33
N LEU A 22 -8.08 -6.16 6.35
CA LEU A 22 -7.63 -4.78 6.27
C LEU A 22 -8.01 -4.03 7.55
N ASP A 23 -7.09 -3.21 8.03
CA ASP A 23 -7.38 -2.24 9.09
C ASP A 23 -8.13 -1.02 8.52
N SER A 24 -9.26 -1.26 7.84
CA SER A 24 -10.03 -0.21 7.15
C SER A 24 -10.26 1.06 7.98
N PRO A 25 -10.55 1.00 9.30
CA PRO A 25 -10.67 2.21 10.11
C PRO A 25 -9.44 3.11 10.10
N ILE A 26 -8.24 2.54 10.02
CA ILE A 26 -6.97 3.30 9.98
C ILE A 26 -6.83 4.03 8.64
N TYR A 27 -7.15 3.36 7.53
CA TYR A 27 -7.07 3.95 6.19
C TYR A 27 -8.14 5.03 6.00
N GLU A 28 -9.37 4.77 6.44
CA GLU A 28 -10.49 5.71 6.39
C GLU A 28 -10.20 6.99 7.19
N GLN A 29 -9.69 6.86 8.43
CA GLN A 29 -9.29 8.01 9.25
C GLN A 29 -8.19 8.86 8.61
N ALA A 30 -7.32 8.23 7.82
CA ALA A 30 -6.27 8.92 7.07
C ALA A 30 -6.73 9.45 5.70
N GLY A 31 -7.98 9.21 5.31
CA GLY A 31 -8.50 9.58 3.99
C GLY A 31 -7.83 8.84 2.83
N LYS A 32 -7.38 7.60 3.07
CA LYS A 32 -6.67 6.77 2.08
C LYS A 32 -7.52 5.57 1.67
N ASP A 33 -7.39 5.19 0.40
CA ASP A 33 -7.87 3.89 -0.09
C ASP A 33 -6.83 2.82 0.28
N ALA A 34 -7.27 1.76 0.97
CA ALA A 34 -6.39 0.66 1.40
C ALA A 34 -5.89 -0.21 0.23
N LEU A 35 -6.58 -0.16 -0.91
CA LEU A 35 -6.24 -0.90 -2.11
C LEU A 35 -5.30 -0.12 -3.05
N ASP A 36 -5.08 1.16 -2.78
CA ASP A 36 -4.10 1.94 -3.52
C ASP A 36 -2.67 1.68 -2.99
N PRO A 37 -1.70 1.43 -3.88
CA PRO A 37 -0.33 1.15 -3.46
C PRO A 37 0.32 2.39 -2.83
N ILE A 38 0.99 2.18 -1.70
CA ILE A 38 1.84 3.20 -1.09
C ILE A 38 3.14 3.27 -1.89
N LEU A 39 3.31 4.35 -2.66
CA LEU A 39 4.54 4.62 -3.40
C LEU A 39 5.66 4.99 -2.43
N PHE A 40 6.48 4.02 -2.07
CA PHE A 40 7.66 4.26 -1.24
C PHE A 40 8.88 4.56 -2.11
N GLY A 41 9.21 5.84 -2.25
CA GLY A 41 10.42 6.30 -2.95
C GLY A 41 11.69 6.24 -2.08
N GLY A 42 11.79 5.26 -1.19
CA GLY A 42 12.91 5.16 -0.25
C GLY A 42 14.07 4.31 -0.76
N ASN A 43 15.20 4.42 -0.06
CA ASN A 43 16.39 3.59 -0.26
C ASN A 43 16.11 2.16 0.23
N LEU A 44 16.28 1.15 -0.64
CA LEU A 44 16.20 -0.29 -0.30
C LEU A 44 17.20 -0.74 0.79
N GLY A 45 18.22 0.06 1.06
CA GLY A 45 19.19 -0.13 2.14
C GLY A 45 18.82 0.55 3.46
N SER A 46 17.62 1.13 3.59
CA SER A 46 17.16 1.67 4.88
C SER A 46 16.90 0.53 5.86
N GLN A 47 17.30 0.67 7.13
CA GLN A 47 16.94 -0.31 8.15
C GLN A 47 15.42 -0.39 8.28
N LEU A 48 14.88 -1.60 8.10
CA LEU A 48 13.47 -1.88 8.34
C LEU A 48 13.15 -1.54 9.80
N CYS A 49 12.35 -0.50 10.03
CA CYS A 49 11.85 -0.18 11.36
C CYS A 49 10.71 -1.15 11.69
N PHE A 50 11.01 -2.15 12.52
CA PHE A 50 9.99 -2.98 13.16
C PHE A 50 9.57 -2.30 14.47
N LEU A 51 8.37 -1.72 14.51
CA LEU A 51 7.70 -1.47 15.79
C LEU A 51 7.08 -2.79 16.27
N ALA A 52 7.87 -3.61 16.93
CA ALA A 52 7.33 -4.60 17.84
C ALA A 52 6.99 -3.84 19.14
N GLY A 53 5.69 -3.66 19.39
CA GLY A 53 5.22 -3.02 20.61
C GLY A 53 5.72 -3.75 21.87
N ILE A 54 6.14 -2.94 22.84
CA ILE A 54 6.46 -3.32 24.23
C ILE A 54 5.16 -3.65 24.96
#